data_AF-A0A7W3YUI9-F1
#
_entry.id   AF-A0A7W3YUI9-F1
#
_cell.length_a   1.000
_cell.length_b   1.000
_cell.length_c   1.000
_cell.angle_alpha   90.00
_cell.angle_beta   90.00
_cell.angle_gamma   90.00
#
_symmetry.space_group_name_H-M   'P 1'
#
loop_
_entity.id
_entity.type
_entity.pdbx_description
1 polymer ?
#
loop_
_entity_poly.entity_id
_entity_poly.type
_entity_poly.pdbx_seq_one_letter_code
_entity_poly.pdbx_strand_id
1 'polypeptide(L)'
;MIHLARIATLGAAVSLSACGSTEPPATPSPSTTTGGNAPAVDHTQMTVEPDTASALSLRCGNAVADLHSTGPTSAQASFTLPGEPAHALAIPEALAGYSALGMGCTTAADGTSFLVVQYGELPYGCQFCEWYALYDSQGQLLTQNTPALLGEGEQRQPNNQQYEALLAQHGLQHPAMEFAGQ
;
A
#
# COMPACT_ATOMS: atom_id res chain seq x y z
N MET A 1 -49.64 -28.73 6.06
CA MET A 1 -50.57 -27.65 5.68
C MET A 1 -49.79 -26.63 4.88
N ILE A 2 -50.32 -26.30 3.72
CA ILE A 2 -49.75 -25.50 2.64
C ILE A 2 -49.83 -24.02 3.02
N HIS A 3 -48.77 -23.24 2.78
CA HIS A 3 -48.96 -21.89 2.24
C HIS A 3 -47.88 -21.53 1.23
N LEU A 4 -48.37 -21.33 0.01
CA LEU A 4 -47.71 -20.87 -1.19
C LEU A 4 -47.57 -19.33 -1.18
N ALA A 5 -46.55 -18.87 -1.90
CA ALA A 5 -46.46 -17.62 -2.68
C ALA A 5 -46.23 -16.30 -1.92
N ARG A 6 -45.21 -15.54 -2.34
CA ARG A 6 -45.27 -14.66 -3.52
C ARG A 6 -43.89 -14.18 -3.98
N ILE A 7 -43.71 -14.23 -5.29
CA ILE A 7 -42.66 -13.60 -6.09
C ILE A 7 -42.96 -12.11 -6.20
N ALA A 8 -41.95 -11.25 -6.11
CA ALA A 8 -42.00 -9.87 -6.61
C ALA A 8 -40.68 -9.54 -7.32
N THR A 9 -40.80 -9.35 -8.64
CA THR A 9 -39.74 -8.91 -9.56
C THR A 9 -39.99 -7.43 -9.88
N LEU A 10 -38.98 -6.57 -9.70
CA LEU A 10 -38.80 -5.25 -10.33
C LEU A 10 -37.30 -4.91 -10.17
N GLY A 11 -36.49 -4.54 -11.16
CA GLY A 11 -36.76 -4.07 -12.52
C GLY A 11 -36.29 -2.61 -12.68
N ALA A 12 -35.14 -2.44 -13.37
CA ALA A 12 -34.62 -1.21 -13.99
C ALA A 12 -33.96 -0.14 -13.06
N ALA A 13 -32.98 0.66 -13.46
CA ALA A 13 -32.40 0.95 -14.77
C ALA A 13 -30.95 1.47 -14.62
N VAL A 14 -30.10 1.15 -15.60
CA VAL A 14 -28.81 1.80 -15.86
C VAL A 14 -29.07 3.17 -16.49
N SER A 15 -28.40 4.22 -16.03
CA SER A 15 -28.37 5.52 -16.70
C SER A 15 -26.92 5.89 -16.99
N LEU A 16 -26.49 5.67 -18.24
CA LEU A 16 -25.30 6.24 -18.83
C LEU A 16 -25.66 7.61 -19.40
N SER A 17 -25.25 8.69 -18.74
CA SER A 17 -25.32 10.04 -19.30
C SER A 17 -24.01 10.37 -20.01
N ALA A 18 -23.95 9.99 -21.29
CA ALA A 18 -23.06 10.58 -22.27
C ALA A 18 -23.72 11.86 -22.82
N CYS A 19 -23.06 13.01 -22.65
CA CYS A 19 -23.39 14.21 -23.41
C CYS A 19 -22.27 14.42 -24.44
N GLY A 20 -22.58 14.08 -25.69
CA GLY A 20 -21.79 14.46 -26.84
C GLY A 20 -22.12 15.88 -27.29
N SER A 21 -21.22 16.47 -28.07
CA SER A 21 -21.55 17.47 -29.07
C SER A 21 -20.69 17.22 -30.31
N THR A 22 -21.37 16.88 -31.40
CA THR A 22 -20.92 16.79 -32.80
C THR A 22 -21.21 18.18 -33.41
N GLU A 23 -20.42 18.82 -34.29
CA GLU A 23 -20.09 18.52 -35.72
C GLU A 23 -19.42 19.81 -36.35
N PRO A 24 -19.09 19.94 -37.67
CA PRO A 24 -17.89 19.54 -38.46
C PRO A 24 -17.15 20.72 -39.19
N PRO A 25 -16.52 20.55 -40.40
CA PRO A 25 -15.07 20.55 -40.60
C PRO A 25 -14.52 21.80 -41.33
N ALA A 26 -13.21 22.04 -41.24
CA ALA A 26 -12.50 22.87 -42.21
C ALA A 26 -11.22 22.14 -42.67
N THR A 27 -11.17 21.83 -43.97
CA THR A 27 -10.01 21.27 -44.69
C THR A 27 -9.04 22.40 -45.11
N PRO A 28 -7.84 22.11 -45.64
CA PRO A 28 -6.59 22.53 -45.03
C PRO A 28 -5.85 23.61 -45.83
N SER A 29 -4.83 24.25 -45.25
CA SER A 29 -3.69 24.73 -46.04
C SER A 29 -2.40 24.80 -45.22
N PRO A 30 -1.25 24.61 -45.89
CA PRO A 30 -0.02 24.15 -45.26
C PRO A 30 0.88 25.32 -44.89
N SER A 31 1.68 25.14 -43.84
CA SER A 31 2.94 25.85 -43.68
C SER A 31 3.89 25.00 -42.86
N THR A 32 4.80 24.35 -43.58
CA THR A 32 6.11 23.91 -43.11
C THR A 32 6.85 25.05 -42.44
N THR A 33 7.26 24.93 -41.18
CA THR A 33 8.62 25.29 -40.75
C THR A 33 8.96 24.69 -39.38
N THR A 34 10.01 23.87 -39.39
CA THR A 34 11.06 23.63 -38.38
C THR A 34 11.00 24.41 -37.06
N GLY A 35 11.13 23.66 -35.95
CA GLY A 35 11.93 24.06 -34.78
C GLY A 35 11.22 24.86 -33.70
N GLY A 36 10.19 24.28 -33.07
CA GLY A 36 9.61 24.81 -31.84
C GLY A 36 10.32 24.25 -30.61
N ASN A 37 11.13 25.07 -29.94
CA ASN A 37 11.52 24.86 -28.54
C ASN A 37 10.24 24.79 -27.70
N ALA A 38 9.89 23.59 -27.26
CA ALA A 38 8.92 23.43 -26.18
C ALA A 38 9.54 24.01 -24.89
N PRO A 39 8.80 24.78 -24.08
CA PRO A 39 9.29 25.20 -22.78
C PRO A 39 9.58 23.93 -21.96
N ALA A 40 10.81 23.83 -21.47
CA ALA A 40 11.16 22.82 -20.49
C ALA A 40 10.21 22.98 -19.31
N VAL A 41 9.43 21.93 -19.03
CA VAL A 41 8.81 21.76 -17.72
C VAL A 41 9.95 21.74 -16.72
N ASP A 42 10.12 22.86 -16.05
CA ASP A 42 10.96 22.99 -14.87
C ASP A 42 10.39 22.01 -13.85
N HIS A 43 11.05 20.85 -13.73
CA HIS A 43 10.87 19.97 -12.60
C HIS A 43 11.53 20.72 -11.46
N THR A 44 10.82 21.71 -10.90
CA THR A 44 11.24 22.40 -9.70
C THR A 44 11.44 21.30 -8.67
N GLN A 45 12.70 20.94 -8.49
CA GLN A 45 13.17 19.97 -7.55
C GLN A 45 12.63 20.45 -6.20
N MET A 46 11.60 19.79 -5.68
CA MET A 46 11.30 19.90 -4.26
C MET A 46 12.55 19.36 -3.59
N THR A 47 13.43 20.27 -3.21
CA THR A 47 14.48 19.98 -2.24
C THR A 47 13.74 19.80 -0.92
N VAL A 48 13.17 18.61 -0.75
CA VAL A 48 12.79 18.12 0.57
C VAL A 48 14.13 17.97 1.27
N GLU A 49 14.46 18.97 2.11
CA GLU A 49 15.48 18.80 3.11
C GLU A 49 15.12 17.48 3.82
N PRO A 50 16.01 16.47 3.84
CA PRO A 50 15.67 15.18 4.43
C PRO A 50 15.49 15.42 5.92
N ASP A 51 14.26 15.70 6.31
CA ASP A 51 13.89 15.78 7.71
C ASP A 51 14.28 14.44 8.29
N THR A 52 15.24 14.47 9.20
CA THR A 52 15.59 13.38 10.10
C THR A 52 14.44 13.03 11.06
N ALA A 53 13.19 13.40 10.73
CA ALA A 53 12.05 13.52 11.62
C ALA A 53 10.73 12.94 11.08
N SER A 54 10.72 12.20 9.95
CA SER A 54 9.62 11.27 9.67
C SER A 54 9.93 9.90 10.29
N ALA A 55 10.15 9.90 11.60
CA ALA A 55 10.40 8.70 12.38
C ALA A 55 9.12 8.33 13.14
N LEU A 56 8.50 7.22 12.76
CA LEU A 56 7.39 6.62 13.51
C LEU A 56 7.97 5.56 14.43
N SER A 57 7.59 5.58 15.71
CA SER A 57 8.01 4.58 16.70
C SER A 57 6.79 3.98 17.40
N LEU A 58 6.69 2.65 17.39
CA LEU A 58 5.61 1.90 18.00
C LEU A 58 6.14 0.90 19.01
N ARG A 59 5.43 0.73 20.13
CA ARG A 59 5.71 -0.34 21.09
C ARG A 59 4.81 -1.53 20.81
N CYS A 60 5.37 -2.62 20.32
CA CYS A 60 4.68 -3.90 20.15
C CYS A 60 5.09 -4.87 21.28
N GLY A 61 4.28 -4.95 22.33
CA GLY A 61 4.62 -5.72 23.53
C GLY A 61 5.83 -5.12 24.25
N ASN A 62 6.90 -5.91 24.41
CA ASN A 62 8.16 -5.46 25.01
C ASN A 62 9.15 -4.85 24.00
N ALA A 63 8.89 -5.00 22.70
CA ALA A 63 9.75 -4.48 21.64
C ALA A 63 9.35 -3.08 21.20
N VAL A 64 10.29 -2.38 20.56
CA VAL A 64 10.06 -1.11 19.86
C VAL A 64 10.32 -1.33 18.37
N ALA A 65 9.36 -0.93 17.54
CA ALA A 65 9.47 -0.90 16.09
C ALA A 65 9.61 0.55 15.64
N ASP A 66 10.60 0.83 14.80
CA ASP A 66 10.86 2.17 14.27
C ASP A 66 10.79 2.14 12.76
N LEU A 67 10.11 3.11 12.15
CA LEU A 67 10.06 3.32 10.71
C LEU A 67 10.76 4.64 10.41
N HIS A 68 11.78 4.60 9.58
CA HIS A 68 12.55 5.77 9.20
C HIS A 68 12.74 5.84 7.68
N SER A 69 12.75 7.07 7.16
CA SER A 69 13.16 7.31 5.77
C SER A 69 14.65 6.96 5.59
N THR A 70 14.95 6.24 4.51
CA THR A 70 16.31 5.93 4.06
C THR A 70 16.67 6.72 2.81
N GLY A 71 15.73 7.51 2.27
CA GLY A 71 15.87 8.34 1.08
C GLY A 71 14.54 8.96 0.65
N PRO A 72 14.54 9.81 -0.40
CA PRO A 72 13.33 10.52 -0.84
C PRO A 72 12.16 9.62 -1.27
N THR A 73 12.46 8.37 -1.64
CA THR A 73 11.48 7.39 -2.12
C THR A 73 11.64 6.05 -1.40
N SER A 74 12.29 6.02 -0.25
CA SER A 74 12.58 4.79 0.48
C SER A 74 12.48 4.96 1.99
N ALA A 75 11.94 3.95 2.65
CA ALA A 75 11.84 3.86 4.10
C ALA A 75 11.98 2.40 4.57
N GLN A 76 12.54 2.23 5.77
CA GLN A 76 12.87 0.94 6.34
C GLN A 76 12.32 0.85 7.77
N ALA A 77 11.71 -0.30 8.07
CA ALA A 77 11.33 -0.65 9.44
C ALA A 77 12.48 -1.39 10.15
N SER A 78 12.70 -1.08 11.41
CA SER A 78 13.63 -1.74 12.32
C SER A 78 12.94 -2.16 13.61
N PHE A 79 13.51 -3.13 14.31
CA PHE A 79 12.96 -3.71 15.52
C PHE A 79 14.03 -3.80 16.60
N THR A 80 13.63 -3.49 17.84
CA THR A 80 14.53 -3.44 18.99
C THR A 80 13.91 -4.19 20.16
N LEU A 81 14.57 -5.28 20.57
CA LEU A 81 14.23 -6.01 21.79
C LEU A 81 14.92 -5.39 23.02
N PRO A 82 14.37 -5.57 24.24
CA PRO A 82 15.00 -5.05 25.46
C PRO A 82 16.43 -5.57 25.64
N GLY A 83 17.40 -4.64 25.72
CA GLY A 83 18.81 -4.98 25.93
C GLY A 83 19.56 -5.42 24.67
N GLU A 84 18.91 -5.40 23.50
CA GLU A 84 19.52 -5.73 22.21
C GLU A 84 19.66 -4.48 21.33
N PRO A 85 20.64 -4.44 20.41
CA PRO A 85 20.71 -3.39 19.40
C PRO A 85 19.52 -3.50 18.42
N ALA A 86 19.11 -2.35 17.88
CA ALA A 86 18.13 -2.31 16.80
C ALA A 86 18.65 -3.08 15.57
N HIS A 87 17.76 -3.82 14.91
CA HIS A 87 18.05 -4.50 13.64
C HIS A 87 16.98 -4.19 12.60
N ALA A 88 17.37 -4.19 11.32
CA ALA A 88 16.41 -4.00 10.23
C ALA A 88 15.51 -5.23 10.09
N LEU A 89 14.21 -5.00 9.89
CA LEU A 89 13.28 -6.06 9.57
C LEU A 89 13.48 -6.52 8.13
N ALA A 90 13.47 -7.84 7.93
CA ALA A 90 13.54 -8.42 6.60
C ALA A 90 12.31 -8.04 5.78
N ILE A 91 12.51 -7.64 4.52
CA ILE A 91 11.43 -7.39 3.55
C ILE A 91 11.12 -8.73 2.85
N PRO A 92 9.85 -9.10 2.64
CA PRO A 92 9.52 -10.26 1.81
C PRO A 92 10.20 -10.16 0.44
N GLU A 93 10.78 -11.26 -0.05
CA GLU A 93 11.57 -11.26 -1.30
C GLU A 93 10.76 -10.76 -2.50
N ALA A 94 9.47 -11.15 -2.58
CA ALA A 94 8.57 -10.70 -3.62
C ALA A 94 8.33 -9.17 -3.60
N LEU A 95 8.60 -8.52 -2.47
CA LEU A 95 8.48 -7.08 -2.26
C LEU A 95 9.85 -6.36 -2.26
N ALA A 96 10.89 -6.99 -2.81
CA ALA A 96 12.16 -6.32 -3.02
C ALA A 96 11.98 -5.06 -3.89
N GLY A 97 12.43 -3.91 -3.39
CA GLY A 97 12.30 -2.60 -4.05
C GLY A 97 11.11 -1.76 -3.57
N TYR A 98 10.18 -2.34 -2.79
CA TYR A 98 9.12 -1.58 -2.13
C TYR A 98 9.59 -1.00 -0.78
N SER A 99 8.93 0.06 -0.35
CA SER A 99 9.24 0.79 0.89
C SER A 99 8.28 0.44 2.00
N ALA A 100 8.75 0.41 3.24
CA ALA A 100 7.86 0.36 4.39
C ALA A 100 7.15 1.72 4.54
N LEU A 101 5.82 1.74 4.59
CA LEU A 101 5.00 2.95 4.61
C LEU A 101 4.35 3.20 5.97
N GLY A 102 4.01 2.12 6.66
CA GLY A 102 3.33 2.17 7.94
C GLY A 102 3.53 0.92 8.76
N MET A 103 3.24 1.02 10.05
CA MET A 103 3.38 -0.05 11.02
C MET A 103 2.15 -0.11 11.94
N GLY A 104 1.87 -1.29 12.48
CA GLY A 104 0.82 -1.48 13.48
C GLY A 104 1.10 -2.70 14.33
N CYS A 105 0.69 -2.68 15.59
CA CYS A 105 0.86 -3.82 16.51
C CYS A 105 -0.49 -4.51 16.74
N THR A 106 -0.50 -5.84 16.70
CA THR A 106 -1.66 -6.65 17.08
C THR A 106 -1.24 -7.71 18.10
N THR A 107 -2.19 -8.23 18.86
CA THR A 107 -1.91 -9.15 19.97
C THR A 107 -2.91 -10.30 19.96
N ALA A 108 -2.40 -11.52 20.07
CA ALA A 108 -3.24 -12.71 20.21
C ALA A 108 -3.85 -12.80 21.62
N ALA A 109 -4.87 -13.65 21.79
CA ALA A 109 -5.55 -13.83 23.08
C ALA A 109 -4.62 -14.32 24.21
N ASP A 110 -3.51 -14.98 23.87
CA ASP A 110 -2.49 -15.45 24.81
C ASP A 110 -1.44 -14.39 25.19
N GLY A 111 -1.57 -13.17 24.65
CA GLY A 111 -0.66 -12.05 24.91
C GLY A 111 0.53 -11.97 23.95
N THR A 112 0.68 -12.90 23.01
CA THR A 112 1.74 -12.84 21.99
C THR A 112 1.53 -11.62 21.10
N SER A 113 2.54 -10.75 21.05
CA SER A 113 2.53 -9.54 20.22
C SER A 113 3.13 -9.80 18.85
N PHE A 114 2.51 -9.21 17.83
CA PHE A 114 2.95 -9.25 16.45
C PHE A 114 3.05 -7.83 15.91
N LEU A 115 4.00 -7.62 15.01
CA LEU A 115 4.14 -6.38 14.26
C LEU A 115 3.62 -6.62 12.83
N VAL A 116 2.87 -5.65 12.31
CA VAL A 116 2.47 -5.57 10.91
C VAL A 116 3.23 -4.41 10.30
N VAL A 117 3.90 -4.66 9.18
CA VAL A 117 4.47 -3.60 8.33
C VAL A 117 3.70 -3.56 7.03
N GLN A 118 3.27 -2.37 6.64
CA GLN A 118 2.70 -2.12 5.33
C GLN A 118 3.81 -1.69 4.36
N TYR A 119 3.84 -2.30 3.18
CA TYR A 119 4.77 -1.99 2.10
C TYR A 119 4.06 -1.40 0.90
N GLY A 120 4.74 -0.51 0.17
CA GLY A 120 4.25 0.08 -1.07
C GLY A 120 5.29 0.97 -1.76
N GLU A 121 4.88 1.76 -2.74
CA GLU A 121 5.77 2.65 -3.51
C GLU A 121 5.65 4.10 -3.03
N LEU A 122 6.78 4.80 -2.92
CA LEU A 122 6.84 6.24 -2.65
C LEU A 122 7.33 7.00 -3.90
N PRO A 123 6.85 8.23 -4.15
CA PRO A 123 5.76 8.95 -3.48
C PRO A 123 4.38 8.60 -4.07
N TYR A 124 4.34 7.67 -5.04
CA TYR A 124 3.14 7.31 -5.78
C TYR A 124 2.20 6.50 -4.90
N GLY A 125 1.38 7.19 -4.10
CA GLY A 125 0.30 6.56 -3.36
C GLY A 125 -0.65 5.79 -4.29
N CYS A 126 -0.99 4.56 -3.90
CA CYS A 126 -2.16 3.80 -4.34
C CYS A 126 -2.32 3.47 -5.84
N GLN A 127 -1.24 3.39 -6.66
CA GLN A 127 -1.38 2.72 -7.97
C GLN A 127 -1.61 1.21 -7.82
N PHE A 128 -1.11 0.63 -6.73
CA PHE A 128 -1.49 -0.67 -6.21
C PHE A 128 -1.82 -0.47 -4.72
N CYS A 129 -2.86 -1.14 -4.22
CA CYS A 129 -3.13 -1.17 -2.78
C CYS A 129 -1.89 -1.71 -2.04
N GLU A 130 -1.81 -1.52 -0.73
CA GLU A 130 -0.56 -1.83 -0.03
C GLU A 130 -0.47 -3.31 0.38
N TRP A 131 0.76 -3.83 0.46
CA TRP A 131 1.04 -5.17 0.96
C TRP A 131 1.21 -5.15 2.47
N TYR A 132 0.75 -6.20 3.14
CA TYR A 132 0.98 -6.37 4.58
C TYR A 132 1.90 -7.55 4.82
N ALA A 133 2.91 -7.31 5.66
CA ALA A 133 3.81 -8.32 6.17
C ALA A 133 3.64 -8.46 7.68
N LEU A 134 3.61 -9.70 8.16
CA LEU A 134 3.49 -10.03 9.57
C LEU A 134 4.85 -10.47 10.12
N TYR A 135 5.20 -9.95 11.29
CA TYR A 135 6.39 -10.29 12.04
C TYR A 135 6.01 -10.77 13.43
N ASP A 136 6.70 -11.77 13.93
CA ASP A 136 6.49 -12.27 15.29
C ASP A 136 7.12 -11.34 16.36
N SER A 137 7.01 -11.76 17.61
CA SER A 137 7.55 -11.04 18.77
C SER A 137 9.08 -10.88 18.77
N GLN A 138 9.80 -11.55 17.88
CA GLN A 138 11.25 -11.46 17.72
C GLN A 138 11.65 -10.67 16.46
N GLY A 139 10.69 -10.09 15.73
CA GLY A 139 10.95 -9.43 14.45
C GLY A 139 11.19 -10.40 13.31
N GLN A 140 10.86 -11.69 13.46
CA GLN A 140 11.00 -12.66 12.38
C GLN A 140 9.83 -12.54 11.40
N LEU A 141 10.15 -12.41 10.11
CA LEU A 141 9.17 -12.34 9.03
C LEU A 141 8.40 -13.66 8.90
N LEU A 142 7.06 -13.58 8.86
CA LEU A 142 6.16 -14.73 8.73
C LEU A 142 5.48 -14.80 7.35
N THR A 143 5.43 -13.69 6.62
CA THR A 143 4.80 -13.58 5.29
C THR A 143 5.84 -13.54 4.18
N GLN A 144 5.49 -14.07 3.02
CA GLN A 144 6.32 -14.09 1.81
C GLN A 144 5.77 -13.19 0.70
N ASN A 145 4.45 -12.99 0.68
CA ASN A 145 3.74 -12.24 -0.37
C ASN A 145 4.11 -12.72 -1.78
N THR A 146 4.32 -14.03 -1.99
CA THR A 146 4.75 -14.59 -3.28
C THR A 146 3.57 -15.24 -4.02
N PRO A 147 3.27 -14.86 -5.28
CA PRO A 147 3.82 -13.71 -6.01
C PRO A 147 3.36 -12.38 -5.38
N ALA A 148 4.07 -11.27 -5.62
CA ALA A 148 3.70 -9.96 -5.07
C ALA A 148 2.27 -9.57 -5.46
N LEU A 149 1.91 -9.78 -6.73
CA LEU A 149 0.60 -9.44 -7.26
C LEU A 149 -0.17 -10.71 -7.62
N LEU A 150 -1.47 -10.68 -7.36
CA LEU A 150 -2.45 -11.64 -7.85
C LEU A 150 -3.22 -11.04 -9.02
N GLY A 151 -3.71 -11.88 -9.93
CA GLY A 151 -4.46 -11.44 -11.10
C GLY A 151 -3.59 -10.85 -12.19
N GLU A 152 -4.24 -10.34 -13.25
CA GLU A 152 -3.58 -9.85 -14.46
C GLU A 152 -4.24 -8.54 -14.93
N GLY A 153 -3.49 -7.70 -15.66
CA GLY A 153 -4.00 -6.45 -16.22
C GLY A 153 -4.58 -5.51 -15.16
N GLU A 154 -5.84 -5.12 -15.34
CA GLU A 154 -6.60 -4.22 -14.44
C GLU A 154 -7.08 -4.90 -13.15
N GLN A 155 -6.99 -6.24 -13.07
CA GLN A 155 -7.38 -7.01 -11.87
C GLN A 155 -6.18 -7.29 -10.96
N ARG A 156 -5.01 -6.69 -11.25
CA ARG A 156 -3.82 -6.87 -10.42
C ARG A 156 -4.05 -6.25 -9.05
N GLN A 157 -3.82 -7.05 -8.02
CA GLN A 157 -3.97 -6.64 -6.62
C GLN A 157 -2.85 -7.21 -5.76
N PRO A 158 -2.54 -6.58 -4.61
CA PRO A 158 -1.53 -7.09 -3.68
C PRO A 158 -1.88 -8.48 -3.17
N ASN A 159 -0.87 -9.33 -3.09
CA ASN A 159 -1.02 -10.64 -2.49
C ASN A 159 -0.91 -10.57 -0.96
N ASN A 160 -2.06 -10.42 -0.30
CA ASN A 160 -2.19 -10.46 1.15
C ASN A 160 -2.83 -11.77 1.65
N GLN A 161 -3.00 -12.80 0.80
CA GLN A 161 -3.70 -14.03 1.19
C GLN A 161 -3.05 -14.75 2.37
N GLN A 162 -1.73 -14.84 2.38
CA GLN A 162 -1.00 -15.47 3.49
C GLN A 162 -1.10 -14.63 4.77
N TYR A 163 -1.07 -13.30 4.64
CA TYR A 163 -1.23 -12.39 5.78
C TYR A 163 -2.60 -12.60 6.45
N GLU A 164 -3.69 -12.58 5.67
CA GLU A 164 -5.05 -12.84 6.20
C GLU A 164 -5.17 -14.23 6.85
N ALA A 165 -4.56 -15.25 6.24
CA ALA A 165 -4.57 -16.60 6.78
C ALA A 165 -3.84 -16.68 8.13
N LEU A 166 -2.70 -15.99 8.27
CA LEU A 166 -1.95 -15.92 9.53
C LEU A 166 -2.72 -15.15 10.61
N LEU A 167 -3.39 -14.04 10.26
CA LEU A 167 -4.24 -13.34 11.22
C LEU A 167 -5.34 -14.28 11.76
N ALA A 168 -6.03 -14.98 10.86
CA ALA A 168 -7.06 -15.94 11.26
C ALA A 168 -6.50 -17.09 12.09
N GLN A 169 -5.36 -17.66 11.71
CA GLN A 169 -4.69 -18.75 12.42
C GLN A 169 -4.31 -18.37 13.85
N HIS A 170 -3.85 -17.13 14.06
CA HIS A 170 -3.42 -16.64 15.37
C HIS A 170 -4.55 -15.90 16.13
N GLY A 171 -5.76 -15.82 15.57
CA GLY A 171 -6.88 -15.09 16.18
C GLY A 171 -6.62 -13.58 16.30
N LEU A 172 -5.83 -13.03 15.39
CA LEU A 172 -5.44 -11.62 15.36
C LEU A 172 -6.48 -10.79 14.61
N GLN A 173 -6.64 -9.55 15.05
CA GLN A 173 -7.33 -8.53 14.27
C GLN A 173 -6.32 -7.73 13.45
N HIS A 174 -6.79 -7.14 12.35
CA HIS A 174 -6.07 -6.08 11.65
C HIS A 174 -5.77 -4.94 12.64
N PRO A 175 -4.50 -4.56 12.82
CA PRO A 175 -4.17 -3.45 13.70
C PRO A 175 -4.56 -2.10 13.09
N ALA A 176 -4.71 -1.10 13.94
CA ALA A 176 -4.61 0.28 13.47
C ALA A 176 -3.20 0.52 12.94
N MET A 177 -3.09 1.13 11.75
CA MET A 177 -1.82 1.43 11.11
C MET A 177 -1.45 2.90 11.34
N GLU A 178 -0.19 3.12 11.70
CA GLU A 178 0.43 4.44 11.79
C GLU A 178 1.45 4.59 10.66
N PHE A 179 1.64 5.81 10.17
CA PHE A 179 2.41 6.12 8.97
C PHE A 179 3.45 7.20 9.25
N ALA A 180 4.61 7.10 8.61
CA ALA A 180 5.62 8.15 8.68
C ALA A 180 5.23 9.35 7.78
N GLY A 181 5.30 10.58 8.32
CA GLY A 181 5.16 11.81 7.52
C GLY A 181 3.73 12.28 7.21
N GLN A 182 2.82 12.22 8.19
CA GLN A 182 1.54 12.96 8.13
C GLN A 182 1.65 14.37 8.70
#